data_AF-A0A530RE25-F1
#
_entry.id   AF-A0A530RE25-F1
#
_cell.length_a   1.000
_cell.length_b   1.000
_cell.length_c   1.000
_cell.angle_alpha   90.00
_cell.angle_beta   90.00
_cell.angle_gamma   90.00
#
_symmetry.space_group_name_H-M   'P 1'
#
loop_
_entity.id
_entity.type
_entity.pdbx_description
1 polymer ?
#
loop_
_entity_poly.entity_id
_entity_poly.type
_entity_poly.pdbx_seq_one_letter_code
_entity_poly.pdbx_strand_id
1 'polypeptide(L)'
;ERAEAIAEACRAKADVVARDEFETGDRALLNLGHTFGHALEAATHYDSARLVHGEGVAIGMALAYRFSSRLNLASPDDAARVEAHLRAVGLPWRMADIPGELPDAEALLAFITQDKKVSRGALTFILTRGIGQAFIAKDVPGSEVLSFLRENRPGQPKGSPGQQKSRPG
;
A
#
# COMPACT_ATOMS: atom_id res chain seq x y z
N GLU A 1 -14.22 1.70 22.37
CA GLU A 1 -13.07 2.15 21.55
C GLU A 1 -12.50 1.10 20.58
N ARG A 2 -11.59 0.17 20.94
CA ARG A 2 -11.02 -0.79 19.93
C ARG A 2 -12.07 -1.73 19.29
N ALA A 3 -13.04 -2.21 20.05
CA ALA A 3 -14.10 -3.10 19.54
C ALA A 3 -15.09 -2.39 18.60
N GLU A 4 -15.32 -1.08 18.78
CA GLU A 4 -16.20 -0.30 17.90
C GLU A 4 -15.54 0.01 16.56
N ALA A 5 -14.25 0.33 16.55
CA ALA A 5 -13.49 0.50 15.31
C ALA A 5 -13.41 -0.80 14.49
N ILE A 6 -13.27 -1.95 15.16
CA ILE A 6 -13.34 -3.27 14.52
C ILE A 6 -14.74 -3.55 13.98
N ALA A 7 -15.80 -3.26 14.75
CA ALA A 7 -17.17 -3.45 14.31
C ALA A 7 -17.54 -2.55 13.12
N GLU A 8 -17.04 -1.32 13.10
CA GLU A 8 -17.23 -0.38 11.99
C GLU A 8 -16.44 -0.80 10.74
N ALA A 9 -15.20 -1.27 10.91
CA ALA A 9 -14.41 -1.83 9.81
C ALA A 9 -15.06 -3.12 9.25
N CYS A 10 -15.63 -3.96 10.11
CA CYS A 10 -16.40 -5.14 9.69
C CYS A 10 -17.70 -4.75 8.97
N ARG A 11 -18.42 -3.72 9.44
CA ARG A 11 -19.64 -3.20 8.77
C ARG A 11 -19.32 -2.59 7.42
N ALA A 12 -18.31 -1.74 7.31
CA ALA A 12 -17.87 -1.15 6.05
C ALA A 12 -17.43 -2.23 5.04
N LYS A 13 -16.73 -3.28 5.52
CA LYS A 13 -16.34 -4.43 4.70
C LYS A 13 -17.56 -5.26 4.27
N ALA A 14 -18.55 -5.46 5.15
CA ALA A 14 -19.78 -6.18 4.85
C ALA A 14 -20.67 -5.43 3.84
N ASP A 15 -20.82 -4.11 4.00
CA ASP A 15 -21.65 -3.27 3.12
C ASP A 15 -21.09 -3.18 1.70
N VAL A 16 -19.77 -3.19 1.53
CA VAL A 16 -19.15 -3.20 0.20
C VAL A 16 -19.15 -4.60 -0.42
N VAL A 17 -19.01 -5.67 0.39
CA VAL A 17 -19.19 -7.05 -0.09
C VAL A 17 -20.63 -7.30 -0.54
N ALA A 18 -21.61 -6.74 0.17
CA ALA A 18 -23.03 -6.87 -0.17
C ALA A 18 -23.44 -6.07 -1.42
N ARG A 19 -22.66 -5.07 -1.82
CA ARG A 19 -22.93 -4.22 -2.99
C ARG A 19 -22.31 -4.73 -4.30
N ASP A 20 -21.33 -5.63 -4.23
CA ASP A 20 -20.59 -6.13 -5.41
C ASP A 20 -20.48 -7.66 -5.39
N GLU A 21 -21.62 -8.35 -5.42
CA GLU A 21 -21.71 -9.82 -5.52
C GLU A 21 -21.07 -10.38 -6.81
N PHE A 22 -20.78 -9.53 -7.80
CA PHE A 22 -20.26 -9.91 -9.12
C PHE A 22 -18.80 -9.46 -9.38
N GLU A 23 -18.07 -8.97 -8.38
CA GLU A 23 -16.62 -8.64 -8.45
C GLU A 23 -16.22 -7.70 -9.61
N THR A 24 -16.99 -6.65 -9.88
CA THR A 24 -16.75 -5.80 -11.06
C THR A 24 -15.98 -4.50 -10.81
N GLY A 25 -15.77 -4.07 -9.55
CA GLY A 25 -14.90 -2.92 -9.28
C GLY A 25 -14.76 -2.45 -7.84
N ASP A 26 -15.82 -2.55 -7.03
CA ASP A 26 -15.85 -1.95 -5.68
C ASP A 26 -14.96 -2.70 -4.69
N ARG A 27 -14.74 -4.00 -4.92
CA ARG A 27 -13.79 -4.80 -4.13
C ARG A 27 -12.32 -4.40 -4.34
N ALA A 28 -11.99 -3.71 -5.44
CA ALA A 28 -10.65 -3.15 -5.61
C ALA A 28 -10.40 -2.08 -4.53
N LEU A 29 -11.38 -1.22 -4.26
CA LEU A 29 -11.28 -0.22 -3.19
C LEU A 29 -11.02 -0.87 -1.82
N LEU A 30 -11.72 -1.98 -1.52
CA LEU A 30 -11.53 -2.73 -0.28
C LEU A 30 -10.14 -3.35 -0.13
N ASN A 31 -9.55 -3.77 -1.25
CA ASN A 31 -8.25 -4.42 -1.27
C ASN A 31 -7.10 -3.43 -1.42
N LEU A 32 -7.37 -2.11 -1.49
CA LEU A 32 -6.34 -1.09 -1.55
C LEU A 32 -5.47 -1.17 -0.29
N GLY A 33 -4.15 -1.14 -0.49
CA GLY A 33 -3.17 -1.27 0.59
C GLY A 33 -2.89 -2.69 1.09
N HIS A 34 -3.71 -3.69 0.79
CA HIS A 34 -3.51 -5.04 1.32
C HIS A 34 -2.25 -5.74 0.80
N THR A 35 -1.85 -5.50 -0.45
CA THR A 35 -0.60 -6.09 -0.99
C THR A 35 0.63 -5.68 -0.17
N PHE A 36 0.73 -4.40 0.20
CA PHE A 36 1.81 -3.91 1.05
C PHE A 36 1.58 -4.26 2.52
N GLY A 37 0.33 -4.19 3.00
CA GLY A 37 -0.03 -4.53 4.37
C GLY A 37 0.33 -5.96 4.74
N HIS A 38 -0.07 -6.94 3.93
CA HIS A 38 0.27 -8.35 4.15
C HIS A 38 1.78 -8.59 4.11
N ALA A 39 2.50 -7.91 3.23
CA ALA A 39 3.96 -8.02 3.19
C ALA A 39 4.62 -7.50 4.47
N LEU A 40 4.09 -6.42 5.05
CA LEU A 40 4.55 -5.87 6.33
C LEU A 40 4.17 -6.79 7.50
N GLU A 41 2.97 -7.33 7.52
CA GLU A 41 2.53 -8.31 8.53
C GLU A 41 3.44 -9.55 8.52
N ALA A 42 3.73 -10.10 7.34
CA ALA A 42 4.65 -11.22 7.16
C ALA A 42 6.08 -10.86 7.60
N ALA A 43 6.54 -9.64 7.28
CA ALA A 43 7.84 -9.14 7.71
C ALA A 43 7.95 -8.94 9.23
N THR A 44 6.83 -8.70 9.91
CA THR A 44 6.75 -8.69 11.37
C THR A 44 6.46 -10.07 11.98
N HIS A 45 6.46 -11.13 11.17
CA HIS A 45 6.09 -12.49 11.59
C HIS A 45 4.71 -12.57 12.24
N TYR A 46 3.77 -11.72 11.82
CA TYR A 46 2.42 -11.59 12.38
C TYR A 46 2.41 -11.26 13.88
N ASP A 47 3.48 -10.66 14.39
CA ASP A 47 3.56 -10.22 15.78
C ASP A 47 2.63 -9.03 16.02
N SER A 48 1.49 -9.30 16.67
CA SER A 48 0.47 -8.30 16.98
C SER A 48 0.93 -7.23 17.99
N ALA A 49 2.06 -7.43 18.66
CA ALA A 49 2.68 -6.38 19.48
C ALA A 49 3.44 -5.35 18.62
N ARG A 50 3.83 -5.73 17.39
CA ARG A 50 4.54 -4.86 16.44
C ARG A 50 3.61 -4.25 15.40
N LEU A 51 2.68 -5.02 14.85
CA LEU A 51 1.81 -4.56 13.78
C LEU A 51 0.51 -5.35 13.81
N VAL A 52 -0.61 -4.67 14.09
CA VAL A 52 -1.94 -5.29 13.89
C VAL A 52 -2.42 -5.09 12.46
N HIS A 53 -3.35 -5.93 12.00
CA HIS A 53 -3.84 -5.90 10.62
C HIS A 53 -4.28 -4.51 10.13
N GLY A 54 -5.06 -3.79 10.95
CA GLY A 54 -5.51 -2.44 10.60
C GLY A 54 -4.38 -1.43 10.41
N GLU A 55 -3.31 -1.54 11.20
CA GLU A 55 -2.10 -0.71 11.08
C GLU A 55 -1.31 -1.09 9.83
N GLY A 56 -1.19 -2.39 9.53
CA GLY A 56 -0.58 -2.90 8.32
C GLY A 56 -1.29 -2.40 7.06
N VAL A 57 -2.63 -2.47 7.03
CA VAL A 57 -3.45 -1.94 5.93
C VAL A 57 -3.33 -0.42 5.83
N ALA A 58 -3.28 0.33 6.94
CA ALA A 58 -3.10 1.77 6.94
C ALA A 58 -1.77 2.20 6.28
N ILE A 59 -0.66 1.59 6.70
CA ILE A 59 0.65 1.81 6.07
C ILE A 59 0.61 1.37 4.60
N GLY A 60 -0.01 0.23 4.33
CA GLY A 60 -0.15 -0.31 2.99
C GLY A 60 -0.92 0.62 2.05
N MET A 61 -1.97 1.29 2.53
CA MET A 61 -2.74 2.28 1.76
C MET A 61 -1.87 3.49 1.42
N ALA A 62 -1.14 4.04 2.40
CA ALA A 62 -0.21 5.14 2.15
C ALA A 62 0.85 4.76 1.10
N LEU A 63 1.42 3.55 1.20
CA LEU A 63 2.35 3.01 0.21
C LEU A 63 1.71 2.84 -1.17
N ALA A 64 0.47 2.36 -1.25
CA ALA A 64 -0.26 2.21 -2.52
C ALA A 64 -0.53 3.56 -3.21
N TYR A 65 -0.88 4.60 -2.47
CA TYR A 65 -1.02 5.95 -3.01
C TYR A 65 0.32 6.51 -3.49
N ARG A 66 1.38 6.43 -2.68
CA ARG A 66 2.73 6.86 -3.09
C ARG A 66 3.24 6.12 -4.32
N PHE A 67 3.03 4.81 -4.38
CA PHE A 67 3.44 4.01 -5.52
C PHE A 67 2.64 4.36 -6.77
N SER A 68 1.33 4.60 -6.63
CA SER A 68 0.49 5.09 -7.73
C SER A 68 0.97 6.46 -8.24
N SER A 69 1.33 7.38 -7.35
CA SER A 69 1.92 8.68 -7.72
C SER A 69 3.27 8.53 -8.40
N ARG A 70 4.14 7.64 -7.91
CA ARG A 70 5.44 7.34 -8.54
C ARG A 70 5.28 6.84 -9.98
N LEU A 71 4.26 6.03 -10.23
CA LEU A 71 3.93 5.53 -11.57
C LEU A 71 3.18 6.57 -12.44
N ASN A 72 3.03 7.82 -11.98
CA ASN A 72 2.25 8.87 -12.62
C ASN A 72 0.77 8.50 -12.86
N LEU A 73 0.21 7.62 -12.01
CA LEU A 73 -1.18 7.20 -12.09
C LEU A 73 -2.12 8.08 -11.26
N ALA A 74 -1.62 8.69 -10.19
CA ALA A 74 -2.37 9.56 -9.28
C ALA A 74 -1.57 10.81 -8.91
N SER A 75 -2.26 11.87 -8.49
CA SER A 75 -1.59 13.09 -8.01
C SER A 75 -0.78 12.81 -6.73
N PRO A 76 0.45 13.35 -6.58
CA PRO A 76 1.16 13.36 -5.31
C PRO A 76 0.36 14.03 -4.18
N ASP A 77 -0.51 14.98 -4.51
CA ASP A 77 -1.36 15.66 -3.53
C ASP A 77 -2.38 14.69 -2.91
N ASP A 78 -2.86 13.71 -3.66
CA ASP A 78 -3.77 12.69 -3.13
C ASP A 78 -3.05 11.78 -2.13
N ALA A 79 -1.80 11.41 -2.40
CA ALA A 79 -0.98 10.67 -1.43
C ALA A 79 -0.79 11.50 -0.15
N ALA A 80 -0.45 12.78 -0.27
CA ALA A 80 -0.31 13.67 0.87
C ALA A 80 -1.61 13.82 1.68
N ARG A 81 -2.76 13.92 1.01
CA ARG A 81 -4.08 13.99 1.66
C ARG A 81 -4.41 12.72 2.45
N VAL A 82 -4.14 11.55 1.88
CA VAL A 82 -4.36 10.25 2.54
C VAL A 82 -3.45 10.11 3.76
N GLU A 83 -2.16 10.45 3.62
CA GLU A 83 -1.20 10.42 4.72
C GLU A 83 -1.59 11.39 5.85
N ALA A 84 -2.02 12.61 5.50
CA ALA A 84 -2.52 13.57 6.47
C ALA A 84 -3.76 13.07 7.20
N HIS A 85 -4.68 12.40 6.50
CA HIS A 85 -5.87 11.81 7.10
C HIS A 85 -5.52 10.68 8.06
N LEU A 86 -4.69 9.72 7.64
CA LEU A 86 -4.23 8.61 8.48
C LEU A 86 -3.55 9.12 9.75
N ARG A 87 -2.69 10.12 9.61
CA ARG A 87 -2.06 10.80 10.75
C ARG A 87 -3.09 11.46 11.67
N ALA A 88 -4.09 12.15 11.12
CA ALA A 88 -5.11 12.85 11.91
C ALA A 88 -5.98 11.91 12.73
N VAL A 89 -6.23 10.69 12.24
CA VAL A 89 -6.98 9.64 12.96
C VAL A 89 -6.09 8.74 13.83
N GLY A 90 -4.80 9.06 13.95
CA GLY A 90 -3.86 8.34 14.81
C GLY A 90 -3.37 6.99 14.27
N LEU A 91 -3.52 6.73 12.96
CA LEU A 91 -3.04 5.51 12.33
C LEU A 91 -1.61 5.69 11.79
N PRO A 92 -0.79 4.62 11.78
CA PRO A 92 0.52 4.64 11.15
C PRO A 92 0.38 4.69 9.63
N TRP A 93 1.33 5.34 8.98
CA TRP A 93 1.30 5.57 7.52
C TRP A 93 2.68 5.44 6.88
N ARG A 94 3.73 5.18 7.66
CA ARG A 94 5.09 4.88 7.18
C ARG A 94 5.56 3.55 7.74
N MET A 95 6.40 2.86 6.95
CA MET A 95 7.12 1.68 7.44
C MET A 95 7.99 2.00 8.67
N ALA A 96 8.47 3.24 8.80
CA ALA A 96 9.24 3.70 9.97
C ALA A 96 8.41 3.83 11.26
N ASP A 97 7.08 3.81 11.16
CA ASP A 97 6.19 3.85 12.33
C ASP A 97 6.00 2.43 12.93
N ILE A 98 6.52 1.38 12.28
CA ILE A 98 6.49 -0.01 12.78
C ILE A 98 7.63 -0.20 13.80
N PRO A 99 7.34 -0.67 15.03
CA PRO A 99 8.36 -1.00 16.01
C PRO A 99 9.31 -2.12 15.55
N GLY A 100 10.60 -1.93 15.83
CA GLY A 100 11.67 -2.89 15.51
C GLY A 100 12.18 -2.76 14.08
N GLU A 101 13.14 -3.62 13.72
CA GLU A 101 13.72 -3.61 12.38
C GLU A 101 12.82 -4.31 11.38
N LEU A 102 12.74 -3.73 10.17
CA LEU A 102 12.15 -4.37 9.02
C LEU A 102 13.27 -4.99 8.16
N PRO A 103 12.98 -6.11 7.48
CA PRO A 103 13.93 -6.73 6.57
C PRO A 103 14.19 -5.81 5.36
N ASP A 104 15.13 -6.20 4.50
CA ASP A 104 15.47 -5.42 3.31
C ASP A 104 14.36 -5.43 2.25
N ALA A 105 14.53 -4.61 1.22
CA ALA A 105 13.53 -4.43 0.17
C ALA A 105 13.31 -5.71 -0.66
N GLU A 106 14.37 -6.52 -0.78
CA GLU A 106 14.38 -7.81 -1.45
C GLU A 106 13.50 -8.82 -0.70
N ALA A 107 13.64 -8.91 0.62
CA ALA A 107 12.78 -9.74 1.46
C ALA A 107 11.32 -9.24 1.46
N LEU A 108 11.10 -7.92 1.53
CA LEU A 108 9.75 -7.35 1.43
C LEU A 108 9.10 -7.69 0.08
N LEU A 109 9.85 -7.59 -1.03
CA LEU A 109 9.38 -8.01 -2.34
C LEU A 109 9.05 -9.51 -2.38
N ALA A 110 9.87 -10.35 -1.72
CA ALA A 110 9.61 -11.78 -1.64
C ALA A 110 8.29 -12.08 -0.90
N PHE A 111 7.94 -11.32 0.15
CA PHE A 111 6.64 -11.47 0.80
C PHE A 111 5.48 -11.05 -0.13
N ILE A 112 5.65 -9.97 -0.90
CA ILE A 112 4.65 -9.54 -1.90
C ILE A 112 4.44 -10.61 -2.98
N THR A 113 5.51 -11.27 -3.43
CA THR A 113 5.42 -12.28 -4.50
C THR A 113 4.86 -13.61 -4.00
N GLN A 114 5.06 -13.97 -2.72
CA GLN A 114 4.49 -15.17 -2.12
C GLN A 114 2.96 -15.11 -1.96
N ASP A 115 2.42 -13.94 -1.66
CA ASP A 115 0.96 -13.73 -1.49
C ASP A 115 0.18 -13.89 -2.82
N LYS A 116 0.84 -13.71 -3.97
CA LYS A 116 0.15 -13.66 -5.27
C LYS A 116 0.62 -14.78 -6.19
N LYS A 117 -0.32 -15.59 -6.69
CA LYS A 117 -0.05 -16.54 -7.79
C LYS A 117 0.51 -15.76 -8.98
N VAL A 118 1.83 -15.83 -9.15
CA VAL A 118 2.57 -15.17 -10.22
C VAL A 118 2.21 -15.85 -11.54
N SER A 119 1.23 -15.31 -12.26
CA SER A 119 1.06 -15.64 -13.67
C SER A 119 2.09 -14.80 -14.44
N ARG A 120 3.18 -15.44 -14.90
CA ARG A 120 4.18 -14.88 -15.83
C ARG A 120 5.00 -13.66 -15.35
N GLY A 121 5.39 -13.61 -14.07
CA GLY A 121 6.31 -12.59 -13.55
C GLY A 121 5.70 -11.19 -13.32
N ALA A 122 4.40 -11.05 -13.60
CA ALA A 122 3.62 -9.84 -13.44
C ALA A 122 2.89 -9.83 -12.09
N LEU A 123 3.14 -8.81 -11.26
CA LEU A 123 2.42 -8.65 -10.01
C LEU A 123 1.08 -7.94 -10.25
N THR A 124 0.02 -8.45 -9.64
CA THR A 124 -1.29 -7.78 -9.66
C THR A 124 -1.44 -6.93 -8.41
N PHE A 125 -1.55 -5.62 -8.57
CA PHE A 125 -1.78 -4.67 -7.47
C PHE A 125 -3.16 -4.06 -7.54
N ILE A 126 -3.65 -3.60 -6.39
CA ILE A 126 -4.68 -2.57 -6.37
C ILE A 126 -3.95 -1.24 -6.25
N LEU A 127 -4.08 -0.42 -7.27
CA LEU A 127 -3.55 0.95 -7.32
C LEU A 127 -4.71 1.92 -7.43
N THR A 128 -4.40 3.21 -7.48
CA THR A 128 -5.40 4.26 -7.53
C THR A 128 -5.08 5.30 -8.59
N ARG A 129 -6.13 5.93 -9.16
CA ARG A 129 -6.02 7.12 -10.02
C ARG A 129 -6.33 8.42 -9.28
N GLY A 130 -6.68 8.31 -8.00
CA GLY A 130 -7.12 9.42 -7.15
C GLY A 130 -8.05 8.91 -6.06
N ILE A 131 -8.42 9.79 -5.12
CA ILE A 131 -9.28 9.37 -4.00
C ILE A 131 -10.62 8.80 -4.51
N GLY A 132 -10.94 7.57 -4.10
CA GLY A 132 -12.13 6.83 -4.53
C GLY A 132 -12.01 6.11 -5.87
N GLN A 133 -10.84 6.16 -6.53
CA GLN A 133 -10.63 5.60 -7.88
C GLN A 133 -9.62 4.45 -7.88
N ALA A 134 -9.86 3.44 -7.07
CA ALA A 134 -9.04 2.22 -7.04
C ALA A 134 -9.28 1.35 -8.27
N PHE A 135 -8.24 0.68 -8.76
CA PHE A 135 -8.33 -0.24 -9.89
C PHE A 135 -7.31 -1.37 -9.79
N ILE A 136 -7.57 -2.45 -10.52
CA ILE A 136 -6.66 -3.59 -10.60
C ILE A 136 -5.58 -3.27 -11.64
N ALA A 137 -4.34 -3.07 -11.18
CA ALA A 137 -3.16 -2.95 -12.02
C ALA A 137 -2.55 -4.34 -12.23
N LYS A 138 -2.67 -4.85 -13.46
CA LYS A 138 -1.96 -6.05 -13.90
C LYS A 138 -0.56 -5.65 -14.40
N ASP A 139 0.37 -6.60 -14.39
CA ASP A 139 1.70 -6.42 -14.99
C ASP A 139 2.58 -5.35 -14.35
N VAL A 140 2.44 -5.13 -13.03
CA VAL A 140 3.35 -4.26 -12.29
C VAL A 140 4.76 -4.90 -12.26
N PRO A 141 5.80 -4.23 -12.79
CA PRO A 141 7.15 -4.79 -12.80
C PRO A 141 7.71 -4.90 -11.38
N GLY A 142 8.23 -6.08 -11.03
CA GLY A 142 8.87 -6.29 -9.73
C GLY A 142 10.06 -5.35 -9.47
N SER A 143 10.73 -4.88 -10.53
CA SER A 143 11.81 -3.89 -10.44
C SER A 143 11.34 -2.52 -9.94
N GLU A 144 10.15 -2.07 -10.35
CA GLU A 144 9.58 -0.82 -9.87
C GLU A 144 9.17 -0.93 -8.40
N VAL A 145 8.59 -2.07 -8.01
CA VAL A 145 8.26 -2.35 -6.61
C VAL A 145 9.52 -2.36 -5.76
N LEU A 146 10.59 -3.04 -6.22
CA LEU A 146 11.86 -3.10 -5.49
C LEU A 146 12.48 -1.71 -5.31
N SER A 147 12.55 -0.90 -6.38
CA SER A 147 13.07 0.47 -6.30
C SER A 147 12.24 1.32 -5.34
N PHE A 148 10.91 1.19 -5.38
CA PHE A 148 10.02 1.92 -4.48
C PHE A 148 10.20 1.53 -3.01
N LEU A 149 10.34 0.23 -2.72
CA LEU A 149 10.59 -0.28 -1.36
C LEU A 149 11.94 0.20 -0.81
N ARG A 150 12.98 0.24 -1.65
CA ARG A 150 14.30 0.77 -1.27
C ARG A 150 14.23 2.24 -0.85
N GLU A 151 13.51 3.07 -1.61
CA GLU A 151 13.38 4.52 -1.33
C GLU A 151 12.53 4.83 -0.10
N ASN A 152 11.56 3.98 0.24
CA ASN A 152 10.67 4.20 1.39
C ASN A 152 11.19 3.54 2.67
N ARG A 153 12.37 2.91 2.65
CA ARG A 153 12.96 2.23 3.81
C ARG A 153 13.28 3.23 4.93
N PRO A 154 13.04 2.87 6.21
CA PRO A 154 13.50 3.68 7.34
C PRO A 154 15.03 3.85 7.28
N GLY A 155 15.52 5.09 7.33
CA GLY A 155 16.96 5.39 7.42
C GLY A 155 17.69 5.75 6.12
N GLN A 156 17.03 5.82 4.96
CA GLN A 156 17.64 6.43 3.77
C GLN A 156 17.38 7.95 3.70
N PRO A 157 18.38 8.78 3.34
CA PRO A 157 18.14 10.19 3.02
C PRO A 157 17.21 10.27 1.80
N LYS A 158 16.20 11.14 1.88
CA LYS A 158 15.26 11.39 0.77
C LYS A 158 16.06 11.67 -0.51
N GLY A 159 15.98 10.79 -1.50
CA GLY A 159 16.41 11.09 -2.85
C GLY A 159 15.65 12.31 -3.35
N SER A 160 16.39 13.35 -3.75
CA SER A 160 15.85 14.64 -4.20
C SER A 160 14.77 14.47 -5.26
N PRO A 161 13.65 15.22 -5.21
CA PRO A 161 12.67 15.23 -6.28
C PRO A 161 13.24 15.97 -7.51
N GLY A 162 13.25 15.30 -8.65
CA GLY A 162 13.22 15.94 -9.96
C GLY A 162 14.57 16.21 -10.64
N GLN A 163 14.91 15.36 -11.61
CA GLN A 163 15.47 15.86 -12.87
C GLN A 163 14.55 15.46 -14.02
N GLN A 164 13.69 16.41 -14.36
CA GLN A 164 13.04 16.51 -15.65
C GLN A 164 14.15 16.55 -16.72
N LYS A 165 14.38 15.45 -17.44
CA LYS A 165 15.23 15.47 -18.62
C LYS A 165 14.41 15.98 -19.80
N SER A 166 14.56 17.28 -20.03
CA SER A 166 14.26 17.97 -21.28
C SER A 166 14.84 17.20 -22.47
N ARG A 167 14.00 16.85 -23.44
CA ARG A 167 14.42 16.41 -24.77
C ARG A 167 15.01 17.61 -25.53
N PRO A 168 16.17 17.52 -26.19
CA PRO A 168 16.47 18.40 -27.30
C PRO A 168 15.93 17.77 -28.60
N GLY A 169 15.33 18.63 -29.43
CA GLY A 169 15.14 18.37 -30.86
C GLY A 169 16.41 18.59 -31.66
#